data_AF-A0A1Q2D0I3-F1
#
_entry.id   AF-A0A1Q2D0I3-F1
#
_cell.length_a   1.000
_cell.length_b   1.000
_cell.length_c   1.000
_cell.angle_alpha   90.00
_cell.angle_beta   90.00
_cell.angle_gamma   90.00
#
_symmetry.space_group_name_H-M   'P 1'
#
loop_
_entity.id
_entity.type
_entity.pdbx_description
1 polymer ?
#
loop_
_entity_poly.entity_id
_entity_poly.type
_entity_poly.pdbx_seq_one_letter_code
_entity_poly.pdbx_strand_id
1 'polypeptide(L)'
;MYDGDVEPARITIRESRNYKRNLFTALHEVGHHIFWNDEAWQFQVLPELGDKARLIEEKIVNDFAASILVPEDAVALHLGEGVSPEGIQALIQGTQASATTCCIRALNQPGQRLVILASEDGKIWYADSNGTPYNPGRRVAQPALISAIERARESGKYRLMGGEGIRYSKGWADTDVCLDVLLHDGLVIAVATSTRPSLRGSASTGWHEVCEACGAEFAASASSGQCTTCGDWKCSDCRGCQCTASKAVYCRRCFLVLPTTEASKGMTVHEECD
;
A
#
# COMPACT_ATOMS: atom_id res chain seq x y z
N MET A 1 -11.53 -8.86 -30.64
CA MET A 1 -10.83 -10.15 -30.72
C MET A 1 -9.83 -10.11 -31.86
N TYR A 2 -8.57 -10.24 -31.49
CA TYR A 2 -7.44 -10.49 -32.38
C TYR A 2 -7.39 -11.95 -32.79
N ASP A 3 -7.08 -12.19 -34.06
CA ASP A 3 -6.84 -13.50 -34.67
C ASP A 3 -5.54 -13.40 -35.50
N GLY A 4 -4.48 -14.04 -34.98
CA GLY A 4 -3.15 -14.05 -35.57
C GLY A 4 -2.88 -15.27 -36.47
N ASP A 5 -3.82 -16.21 -36.56
CA ASP A 5 -3.68 -17.44 -37.36
C ASP A 5 -4.16 -17.26 -38.82
N VAL A 6 -4.71 -16.09 -39.14
CA VAL A 6 -5.23 -15.71 -40.47
C VAL A 6 -4.33 -14.70 -41.15
N GLU A 7 -4.26 -14.73 -42.50
CA GLU A 7 -3.46 -13.79 -43.30
C GLU A 7 -4.37 -12.93 -44.22
N PRO A 8 -4.37 -11.59 -44.09
CA PRO A 8 -3.70 -10.82 -43.03
C PRO A 8 -4.36 -11.04 -41.66
N ALA A 9 -3.59 -10.85 -40.59
CA ALA A 9 -4.09 -10.93 -39.21
C ALA A 9 -5.31 -10.01 -39.02
N ARG A 10 -6.28 -10.45 -38.21
CA ARG A 10 -7.59 -9.77 -38.11
C ARG A 10 -7.88 -9.28 -36.69
N ILE A 11 -8.31 -8.03 -36.58
CA ILE A 11 -8.89 -7.48 -35.37
C ILE A 11 -10.39 -7.26 -35.59
N THR A 12 -11.21 -7.96 -34.80
CA THR A 12 -12.67 -7.82 -34.84
C THR A 12 -13.17 -7.05 -33.63
N ILE A 13 -13.82 -5.92 -33.83
CA ILE A 13 -14.41 -5.11 -32.76
C ILE A 13 -15.92 -5.24 -32.82
N ARG A 14 -16.53 -5.68 -31.71
CA ARG A 14 -17.98 -5.57 -31.56
C ARG A 14 -18.31 -4.16 -31.11
N GLU A 15 -18.82 -3.34 -32.03
CA GLU A 15 -19.18 -1.97 -31.70
C GLU A 15 -20.24 -1.92 -30.60
N SER A 16 -19.98 -1.07 -29.61
CA SER A 16 -20.95 -0.66 -28.61
C SER A 16 -21.34 0.79 -28.84
N ARG A 17 -22.47 1.23 -28.26
CA ARG A 17 -22.85 2.65 -28.26
C ARG A 17 -21.90 3.54 -27.46
N ASN A 18 -20.98 2.95 -26.70
CA ASN A 18 -19.99 3.67 -25.92
C ASN A 18 -18.68 3.76 -26.70
N TYR A 19 -18.42 4.91 -27.32
CA TYR A 19 -17.22 5.14 -28.11
C TYR A 19 -15.93 4.93 -27.32
N LYS A 20 -15.88 5.36 -26.05
CA LYS A 20 -14.72 5.18 -25.16
C LYS A 20 -14.38 3.68 -24.98
N ARG A 21 -15.40 2.83 -24.89
CA ARG A 21 -15.24 1.36 -24.81
C ARG A 21 -14.72 0.77 -26.12
N ASN A 22 -15.17 1.29 -27.26
CA ASN A 22 -14.71 0.84 -28.57
C ASN A 22 -13.22 1.17 -28.77
N LEU A 23 -12.78 2.38 -28.39
CA LEU A 23 -11.37 2.78 -28.41
C LEU A 23 -10.50 1.87 -27.54
N PHE A 24 -10.93 1.62 -26.30
CA PHE A 24 -10.21 0.70 -25.42
C PHE A 24 -10.12 -0.71 -26.02
N THR A 25 -11.22 -1.22 -26.55
CA THR A 25 -11.25 -2.56 -27.18
C THR A 25 -10.30 -2.60 -28.38
N ALA A 26 -10.28 -1.57 -29.24
CA ALA A 26 -9.37 -1.51 -30.38
C ALA A 26 -7.91 -1.60 -29.94
N LEU A 27 -7.51 -0.77 -28.97
CA LEU A 27 -6.13 -0.74 -28.46
C LEU A 27 -5.76 -2.03 -27.72
N HIS A 28 -6.71 -2.64 -27.02
CA HIS A 28 -6.53 -3.94 -26.37
C HIS A 28 -6.20 -5.01 -27.42
N GLU A 29 -6.95 -5.11 -28.52
CA GLU A 29 -6.64 -6.09 -29.56
C GLU A 29 -5.31 -5.78 -30.30
N VAL A 30 -4.94 -4.50 -30.43
CA VAL A 30 -3.61 -4.11 -30.93
C VAL A 30 -2.51 -4.60 -29.98
N GLY A 31 -2.71 -4.55 -28.66
CA GLY A 31 -1.76 -5.10 -27.70
C GLY A 31 -1.57 -6.62 -27.87
N HIS A 32 -2.63 -7.37 -28.11
CA HIS A 32 -2.52 -8.80 -28.45
C HIS A 32 -1.75 -9.03 -29.74
N HIS A 33 -1.97 -8.19 -30.77
CA HIS A 33 -1.19 -8.28 -32.01
C HIS A 33 0.31 -8.03 -31.79
N ILE A 34 0.67 -7.05 -30.95
CA ILE A 34 2.07 -6.78 -30.60
C ILE A 34 2.68 -8.02 -29.93
N PHE A 35 2.01 -8.60 -28.93
CA PHE A 35 2.52 -9.79 -28.24
C PHE A 35 2.60 -11.03 -29.10
N TRP A 36 1.68 -11.20 -30.05
CA TRP A 36 1.74 -12.31 -31.01
C TRP A 36 3.02 -12.28 -31.85
N ASN A 37 3.52 -11.08 -32.16
CA ASN A 37 4.71 -10.88 -33.00
C ASN A 37 5.99 -10.66 -32.20
N ASP A 38 5.93 -10.66 -30.87
CA ASP A 38 7.10 -10.52 -30.01
C ASP A 38 7.70 -11.90 -29.71
N GLU A 39 8.83 -12.22 -30.34
CA GLU A 39 9.51 -13.51 -30.17
C GLU A 39 9.96 -13.77 -28.72
N ALA A 40 10.41 -12.73 -27.99
CA ALA A 40 10.84 -12.88 -26.61
C ALA A 40 9.63 -13.21 -25.72
N TRP A 41 8.50 -12.55 -25.94
CA TRP A 41 7.25 -12.87 -25.28
C TRP A 41 6.81 -14.32 -25.58
N GLN A 42 6.72 -14.70 -26.86
CA GLN A 42 6.20 -16.01 -27.27
C GLN A 42 7.08 -17.18 -26.83
N PHE A 43 8.41 -17.06 -26.95
CA PHE A 43 9.32 -18.19 -26.75
C PHE A 43 10.03 -18.22 -25.40
N GLN A 44 10.05 -17.11 -24.65
CA GLN A 44 10.75 -17.04 -23.35
C GLN A 44 9.77 -16.77 -22.21
N VAL A 45 8.97 -15.71 -22.31
CA VAL A 45 8.12 -15.27 -21.19
C VAL A 45 6.88 -16.13 -21.04
N LEU A 46 6.11 -16.31 -22.13
CA LEU A 46 4.82 -17.00 -22.09
C LEU A 46 4.92 -18.45 -21.58
N PRO A 47 5.94 -19.26 -21.98
CA PRO A 47 6.14 -20.60 -21.42
C PRO A 47 6.42 -20.61 -19.91
N GLU A 48 7.16 -19.63 -19.39
CA GLU A 48 7.49 -19.53 -17.96
C GLU A 48 6.27 -19.19 -17.10
N LEU A 49 5.29 -18.47 -17.64
CA LEU A 49 4.09 -18.05 -16.91
C LEU A 49 3.09 -19.20 -16.68
N GLY A 50 3.18 -20.29 -17.44
CA GLY A 50 2.31 -21.47 -17.32
C GLY A 50 0.82 -21.11 -17.30
N ASP A 51 0.07 -21.67 -16.35
CA ASP A 51 -1.39 -21.48 -16.22
C ASP A 51 -1.83 -20.01 -16.01
N LYS A 52 -0.90 -19.11 -15.66
CA LYS A 52 -1.18 -17.68 -15.46
C LYS A 52 -0.94 -16.84 -16.70
N ALA A 53 -0.37 -17.40 -17.77
CA ALA A 53 0.02 -16.68 -18.97
C ALA A 53 -1.12 -15.80 -19.50
N ARG A 54 -2.31 -16.38 -19.73
CA ARG A 54 -3.45 -15.62 -20.26
C ARG A 54 -3.89 -14.50 -19.32
N LEU A 55 -3.95 -14.75 -18.02
CA LEU A 55 -4.36 -13.73 -17.04
C LEU A 55 -3.37 -12.55 -17.01
N ILE A 56 -2.08 -12.83 -17.12
CA ILE A 56 -1.03 -11.82 -17.11
C ILE A 56 -1.01 -11.04 -18.42
N GLU A 57 -1.09 -11.73 -19.56
CA GLU A 57 -1.19 -11.09 -20.88
C GLU A 57 -2.36 -10.11 -20.92
N GLU A 58 -3.56 -10.54 -20.51
CA GLU A 58 -4.74 -9.69 -20.41
C GLU A 58 -4.48 -8.44 -19.56
N LYS A 59 -3.77 -8.57 -18.43
CA LYS A 59 -3.42 -7.43 -17.58
C LYS A 59 -2.47 -6.46 -18.28
N ILE A 60 -1.43 -6.97 -18.94
CA ILE A 60 -0.45 -6.11 -19.62
C ILE A 60 -1.08 -5.43 -20.84
N VAL A 61 -1.89 -6.14 -21.62
CA VAL A 61 -2.63 -5.57 -22.75
C VAL A 61 -3.63 -4.50 -22.30
N ASN A 62 -4.33 -4.73 -21.18
CA ASN A 62 -5.21 -3.72 -20.59
C ASN A 62 -4.43 -2.47 -20.14
N ASP A 63 -3.23 -2.66 -19.56
CA ASP A 63 -2.36 -1.55 -19.19
C ASP A 63 -1.84 -0.77 -20.41
N PHE A 64 -1.38 -1.48 -21.44
CA PHE A 64 -1.00 -0.88 -22.72
C PHE A 64 -2.11 0.00 -23.29
N ALA A 65 -3.33 -0.52 -23.41
CA ALA A 65 -4.47 0.24 -23.90
C ALA A 65 -4.79 1.45 -23.00
N ALA A 66 -4.68 1.29 -21.68
CA ALA A 66 -4.93 2.36 -20.73
C ALA A 66 -3.89 3.48 -20.79
N SER A 67 -2.60 3.15 -20.96
CA SER A 67 -1.52 4.13 -21.01
C SER A 67 -1.60 5.04 -22.24
N ILE A 68 -2.13 4.54 -23.36
CA ILE A 68 -2.38 5.34 -24.56
C ILE A 68 -3.58 6.28 -24.35
N LEU A 69 -4.65 5.81 -23.73
CA LEU A 69 -5.89 6.60 -23.54
C LEU A 69 -5.81 7.62 -22.41
N VAL A 70 -4.92 7.39 -21.44
CA VAL A 70 -4.73 8.22 -20.26
C VAL A 70 -3.22 8.47 -20.10
N PRO A 71 -2.70 9.51 -20.77
CA PRO A 71 -1.27 9.78 -20.80
C PRO A 71 -0.72 10.21 -19.43
N GLU A 72 0.60 10.14 -19.29
CA GLU A 72 1.30 10.31 -18.01
C GLU A 72 1.15 11.73 -17.42
N ASP A 73 0.98 12.74 -18.27
CA ASP A 73 0.71 14.12 -17.87
C ASP A 73 -0.63 14.25 -17.13
N ALA A 74 -1.69 13.63 -17.64
CA ALA A 74 -2.99 13.57 -16.99
C ALA A 74 -2.91 12.80 -15.66
N VAL A 75 -2.16 11.69 -15.63
CA VAL A 75 -1.92 10.92 -14.41
C VAL A 75 -1.19 11.76 -13.36
N ALA A 76 -0.09 12.41 -13.72
CA ALA A 76 0.67 13.26 -12.81
C ALA A 76 -0.17 14.43 -12.28
N LEU A 77 -1.00 15.04 -13.14
CA LEU A 77 -1.86 16.15 -12.77
C LEU A 77 -2.96 15.76 -11.76
N HIS A 78 -3.52 14.56 -11.89
CA HIS A 78 -4.73 14.18 -11.15
C HIS A 78 -4.50 13.12 -10.05
N LEU A 79 -3.42 12.34 -10.11
CA LEU A 79 -3.08 11.30 -9.14
C LEU A 79 -1.73 11.51 -8.44
N GLY A 80 -1.01 12.61 -8.72
CA GLY A 80 0.40 12.81 -8.37
C GLY A 80 0.77 12.59 -6.90
N GLU A 81 -0.02 13.10 -5.95
CA GLU A 81 0.24 12.93 -4.50
C GLU A 81 -0.27 11.60 -3.93
N GLY A 82 -1.05 10.86 -4.72
CA GLY A 82 -1.71 9.63 -4.30
C GLY A 82 -3.01 9.40 -5.04
N VAL A 83 -3.47 8.16 -5.00
CA VAL A 83 -4.72 7.76 -5.65
C VAL A 83 -5.89 7.98 -4.70
N SER A 84 -6.79 8.87 -5.09
CA SER A 84 -8.06 9.13 -4.41
C SER A 84 -9.25 8.97 -5.37
N PRO A 85 -10.48 8.79 -4.86
CA PRO A 85 -11.67 8.82 -5.69
C PRO A 85 -11.81 10.12 -6.48
N GLU A 86 -11.46 11.27 -5.89
CA GLU A 86 -11.47 12.57 -6.57
C GLU A 86 -10.47 12.64 -7.72
N GLY A 87 -9.25 12.13 -7.53
CA GLY A 87 -8.26 12.08 -8.59
C GLY A 87 -8.68 11.18 -9.76
N ILE A 88 -9.31 10.04 -9.46
CA ILE A 88 -9.88 9.16 -10.49
C ILE A 88 -11.04 9.86 -11.21
N GLN A 89 -11.91 10.56 -10.48
CA GLN A 89 -13.01 11.33 -11.07
C GLN A 89 -12.50 12.44 -11.99
N ALA A 90 -11.46 13.16 -11.58
CA ALA A 90 -10.82 14.18 -12.40
C ALA A 90 -10.21 13.59 -13.68
N LEU A 91 -9.58 12.41 -13.61
CA LEU A 91 -9.11 11.70 -14.81
C LEU A 91 -10.24 11.34 -15.78
N ILE A 92 -11.39 10.91 -15.25
CA ILE A 92 -12.55 10.55 -16.07
C ILE A 92 -13.09 11.76 -16.83
N GLN A 93 -13.11 12.93 -16.19
CA GLN A 93 -13.55 14.17 -16.81
C GLN A 93 -12.50 14.78 -17.75
N GLY A 94 -11.22 14.66 -17.40
CA GLY A 94 -10.10 15.23 -18.15
C GLY A 94 -9.68 14.41 -19.38
N THR A 95 -10.21 13.20 -19.56
CA THR A 95 -9.80 12.31 -20.66
C THR A 95 -10.98 11.72 -21.44
N GLN A 96 -10.68 11.24 -22.66
CA GLN A 96 -11.63 10.43 -23.44
C GLN A 96 -11.68 8.97 -22.99
N ALA A 97 -11.00 8.61 -21.90
CA ALA A 97 -10.96 7.26 -21.39
C ALA A 97 -12.23 6.90 -20.61
N SER A 98 -12.51 5.60 -20.52
CA SER A 98 -13.60 5.07 -19.69
C SER A 98 -13.22 5.09 -18.21
N ALA A 99 -14.20 5.08 -17.31
CA ALA A 99 -13.94 5.00 -15.86
C ALA A 99 -13.08 3.79 -15.47
N THR A 100 -13.32 2.63 -16.09
CA THR A 100 -12.50 1.43 -15.90
C THR A 100 -11.06 1.65 -16.34
N THR A 101 -10.84 2.34 -17.47
CA THR A 101 -9.50 2.68 -17.96
C THR A 101 -8.76 3.60 -16.99
N CYS A 102 -9.43 4.61 -16.44
CA CYS A 102 -8.85 5.48 -15.40
C CYS A 102 -8.50 4.69 -14.13
N CYS A 103 -9.31 3.70 -13.74
CA CYS A 103 -9.01 2.82 -12.61
C CYS A 103 -7.76 1.94 -12.85
N ILE A 104 -7.53 1.46 -14.07
CA ILE A 104 -6.32 0.71 -14.42
C ILE A 104 -5.09 1.60 -14.17
N ARG A 105 -5.10 2.84 -14.65
CA ARG A 105 -3.99 3.78 -14.43
C ARG A 105 -3.77 4.12 -12.97
N ALA A 106 -4.86 4.23 -12.21
CA ALA A 106 -4.80 4.39 -10.76
C ALA A 106 -4.16 3.18 -10.06
N LEU A 107 -4.36 1.96 -10.57
CA LEU A 107 -3.72 0.75 -10.05
C LEU A 107 -2.24 0.62 -10.44
N ASN A 108 -1.77 1.32 -11.47
CA ASN A 108 -0.36 1.36 -11.83
C ASN A 108 0.48 2.29 -10.96
N GLN A 109 -0.16 3.20 -10.22
CA GLN A 109 0.56 4.13 -9.35
C GLN A 109 1.19 3.40 -8.15
N PRO A 110 2.36 3.85 -7.65
CA PRO A 110 3.02 3.23 -6.49
C PRO A 110 2.12 3.12 -5.26
N GLY A 111 2.27 2.04 -4.50
CA GLY A 111 1.45 1.74 -3.31
C GLY A 111 0.38 0.69 -3.57
N GLN A 112 -0.23 0.15 -2.50
CA GLN A 112 -1.23 -0.91 -2.60
C GLN A 112 -2.63 -0.38 -2.34
N ARG A 113 -3.59 -0.79 -3.18
CA ARG A 113 -5.00 -0.40 -3.08
C ARG A 113 -5.93 -1.35 -3.82
N LEU A 114 -7.20 -1.25 -3.48
CA LEU A 114 -8.34 -1.76 -4.22
C LEU A 114 -9.13 -0.57 -4.77
N VAL A 115 -9.48 -0.61 -6.06
CA VAL A 115 -10.36 0.37 -6.69
C VAL A 115 -11.67 -0.31 -7.08
N ILE A 116 -12.80 0.30 -6.74
CA ILE A 116 -14.14 -0.21 -7.04
C ILE A 116 -14.94 0.86 -7.79
N LEU A 117 -15.65 0.43 -8.84
CA LEU A 117 -16.72 1.19 -9.46
C LEU A 117 -18.05 0.46 -9.23
N ALA A 118 -19.02 1.20 -8.70
CA ALA A 118 -20.34 0.71 -8.39
C ALA A 118 -21.42 1.75 -8.71
N SER A 119 -22.68 1.32 -8.73
CA SER A 119 -23.81 2.24 -8.78
C SER A 119 -24.20 2.64 -7.36
N GLU A 120 -25.05 3.66 -7.23
CA GLU A 120 -25.50 4.18 -5.94
C GLU A 120 -26.34 3.20 -5.11
N ASP A 121 -26.75 2.07 -5.69
CA ASP A 121 -27.36 0.92 -5.02
C ASP A 121 -26.31 -0.10 -4.50
N GLY A 122 -25.02 0.18 -4.70
CA GLY A 122 -23.91 -0.68 -4.28
C GLY A 122 -23.58 -1.81 -5.25
N LYS A 123 -24.18 -1.86 -6.45
CA LYS A 123 -23.86 -2.89 -7.44
C LYS A 123 -22.51 -2.63 -8.11
N ILE A 124 -21.54 -3.48 -7.80
CA ILE A 124 -20.18 -3.42 -8.34
C ILE A 124 -20.16 -3.98 -9.77
N TRP A 125 -19.66 -3.21 -10.74
CA TRP A 125 -19.35 -3.74 -12.09
C TRP A 125 -17.85 -3.81 -12.37
N TYR A 126 -17.03 -3.07 -11.61
CA TYR A 126 -15.58 -3.14 -11.68
C TYR A 126 -14.98 -3.13 -10.28
N ALA A 127 -14.05 -4.03 -10.04
CA ALA A 127 -13.20 -4.04 -8.86
C ALA A 127 -11.87 -4.69 -9.26
N ASP A 128 -10.76 -4.06 -8.92
CA ASP A 128 -9.43 -4.66 -9.05
C ASP A 128 -8.41 -4.05 -8.07
N SER A 129 -7.32 -4.77 -7.82
CA SER A 129 -6.32 -4.43 -6.81
C SER A 129 -4.90 -4.65 -7.32
N ASN A 130 -3.97 -3.79 -6.92
CA ASN A 130 -2.53 -3.93 -7.19
C ASN A 130 -1.74 -4.44 -5.96
N GLY A 131 -2.46 -4.96 -4.95
CA GLY A 131 -1.90 -5.43 -3.70
C GLY A 131 -3.00 -5.71 -2.68
N THR A 132 -2.76 -5.32 -1.43
CA THR A 132 -3.78 -5.32 -0.37
C THR A 132 -4.47 -3.95 -0.27
N PRO A 133 -5.80 -3.89 -0.07
CA PRO A 133 -6.76 -5.00 0.00
C PRO A 133 -6.93 -5.71 -1.35
N TYR A 134 -7.23 -7.01 -1.32
CA TYR A 134 -7.41 -7.80 -2.55
C TYR A 134 -8.74 -7.54 -3.23
N ASN A 135 -8.83 -7.85 -4.53
CA ASN A 135 -10.08 -7.86 -5.29
C ASN A 135 -11.12 -8.82 -4.67
N PRO A 136 -12.29 -8.33 -4.20
CA PRO A 136 -13.31 -9.16 -3.57
C PRO A 136 -14.13 -10.00 -4.57
N GLY A 137 -14.01 -9.71 -5.88
CA GLY A 137 -14.85 -10.27 -6.92
C GLY A 137 -16.21 -9.57 -7.04
N ARG A 138 -16.76 -9.52 -8.25
CA ARG A 138 -17.94 -8.70 -8.59
C ARG A 138 -19.27 -9.16 -7.97
N ARG A 139 -19.34 -10.39 -7.45
CA ARG A 139 -20.58 -11.00 -6.94
C ARG A 139 -20.69 -10.99 -5.41
N VAL A 140 -19.67 -10.49 -4.72
CA VAL A 140 -19.66 -10.43 -3.25
C VAL A 140 -20.21 -9.09 -2.82
N ALA A 141 -21.34 -9.11 -2.11
CA ALA A 141 -21.93 -7.91 -1.54
C ALA A 141 -20.96 -7.24 -0.56
N GLN A 142 -20.87 -5.91 -0.64
CA GLN A 142 -19.99 -5.10 0.20
C GLN A 142 -20.83 -4.14 1.07
N PRO A 143 -21.28 -4.54 2.26
CA PRO A 143 -22.14 -3.67 3.07
C PRO A 143 -21.40 -2.44 3.60
N ALA A 144 -20.08 -2.52 3.79
CA ALA A 144 -19.24 -1.34 4.10
C ALA A 144 -19.31 -0.29 2.98
N LEU A 145 -19.30 -0.74 1.71
CA LEU A 145 -19.48 0.15 0.56
C LEU A 145 -20.89 0.77 0.54
N ILE A 146 -21.94 -0.02 0.78
CA ILE A 146 -23.32 0.47 0.83
C ILE A 146 -23.47 1.53 1.93
N SER A 147 -22.97 1.23 3.14
CA SER A 147 -23.01 2.16 4.27
C SER A 147 -22.25 3.46 3.95
N ALA A 148 -21.09 3.36 3.31
CA ALA A 148 -20.32 4.53 2.89
C ALA A 148 -21.03 5.35 1.81
N ILE A 149 -21.70 4.69 0.85
CA ILE A 149 -22.54 5.36 -0.17
C ILE A 149 -23.68 6.12 0.50
N GLU A 150 -24.40 5.50 1.44
CA GLU A 150 -25.51 6.15 2.15
C GLU A 150 -25.06 7.42 2.88
N ARG A 151 -23.89 7.38 3.53
CA ARG A 151 -23.29 8.54 4.21
C ARG A 151 -22.79 9.59 3.21
N ALA A 152 -22.26 9.16 2.07
CA ALA A 152 -21.78 10.07 1.04
C ALA A 152 -22.91 10.86 0.34
N ARG A 153 -24.19 10.47 0.47
CA ARG A 153 -25.31 11.19 -0.15
C ARG A 153 -25.48 12.62 0.38
N GLU A 154 -25.03 12.91 1.60
CA GLU A 154 -25.14 14.24 2.20
C GLU A 154 -24.09 15.23 1.65
N SER A 155 -22.85 14.76 1.45
CA SER A 155 -21.69 15.59 1.11
C SER A 155 -21.07 15.28 -0.25
N GLY A 156 -21.62 14.33 -1.00
CA GLY A 156 -21.06 13.79 -2.24
C GLY A 156 -19.88 12.83 -2.05
N LYS A 157 -19.29 12.77 -0.84
CA LYS A 157 -18.16 11.90 -0.52
C LYS A 157 -18.13 11.50 0.95
N TYR A 158 -17.49 10.37 1.25
CA TYR A 158 -17.35 9.88 2.60
C TYR A 158 -16.09 9.01 2.76
N ARG A 159 -15.44 9.12 3.92
CA ARG A 159 -14.32 8.27 4.34
C ARG A 159 -14.78 7.37 5.48
N LEU A 160 -14.74 6.07 5.28
CA LEU A 160 -15.02 5.06 6.29
C LEU A 160 -13.71 4.43 6.76
N MET A 161 -13.44 4.48 8.06
CA MET A 161 -12.34 3.72 8.66
C MET A 161 -12.92 2.58 9.51
N GLY A 162 -12.47 1.35 9.28
CA GLY A 162 -12.97 0.17 9.99
C GLY A 162 -14.40 -0.25 9.58
N GLY A 163 -15.14 -0.84 10.52
CA GLY A 163 -16.48 -1.38 10.27
C GLY A 163 -16.44 -2.81 9.73
N GLU A 164 -17.36 -3.14 8.82
CA GLU A 164 -17.46 -4.50 8.25
C GLU A 164 -16.35 -4.84 7.25
N GLY A 165 -15.56 -3.85 6.82
CA GLY A 165 -14.42 -4.05 5.93
C GLY A 165 -14.78 -4.50 4.52
N ILE A 166 -13.78 -5.03 3.80
CA ILE A 166 -13.96 -5.64 2.48
C ILE A 166 -14.25 -7.13 2.64
N ARG A 167 -15.41 -7.59 2.16
CA ARG A 167 -15.81 -9.01 2.24
C ARG A 167 -15.31 -9.80 1.04
N TYR A 168 -14.91 -11.04 1.28
CA TYR A 168 -14.43 -11.97 0.26
C TYR A 168 -15.33 -13.20 0.12
N SER A 169 -15.28 -13.83 -1.05
CA SER A 169 -16.11 -15.00 -1.39
C SER A 169 -15.94 -16.20 -0.46
N LYS A 170 -14.80 -16.30 0.23
CA LYS A 170 -14.51 -17.36 1.22
C LYS A 170 -15.08 -17.07 2.62
N GLY A 171 -15.86 -16.00 2.78
CA GLY A 171 -16.57 -15.68 4.03
C GLY A 171 -15.75 -14.92 5.09
N TRP A 172 -14.54 -14.47 4.76
CA TRP A 172 -13.76 -13.57 5.61
C TRP A 172 -13.87 -12.12 5.14
N ALA A 173 -13.55 -11.17 6.02
CA ALA A 173 -13.53 -9.75 5.70
C ALA A 173 -12.22 -9.09 6.20
N ASP A 174 -11.68 -8.17 5.42
CA ASP A 174 -10.54 -7.33 5.83
C ASP A 174 -11.07 -6.03 6.44
N THR A 175 -11.02 -5.93 7.76
CA THR A 175 -11.48 -4.75 8.52
C THR A 175 -10.40 -3.69 8.71
N ASP A 176 -9.14 -4.03 8.45
CA ASP A 176 -7.99 -3.12 8.55
C ASP A 176 -7.85 -2.31 7.27
N VAL A 177 -8.92 -1.61 6.91
CA VAL A 177 -9.04 -0.83 5.67
C VAL A 177 -9.64 0.54 5.93
N CYS A 178 -9.16 1.51 5.16
CA CYS A 178 -9.81 2.80 4.97
C CYS A 178 -10.47 2.76 3.60
N LEU A 179 -11.76 3.09 3.54
CA LEU A 179 -12.56 3.13 2.32
C LEU A 179 -12.99 4.57 2.04
N ASP A 180 -12.39 5.16 1.00
CA ASP A 180 -12.78 6.46 0.47
C ASP A 180 -13.80 6.28 -0.63
N VAL A 181 -14.94 6.98 -0.55
CA VAL A 181 -16.04 6.90 -1.51
C VAL A 181 -16.41 8.29 -2.00
N LEU A 182 -16.61 8.40 -3.32
CA LEU A 182 -17.12 9.59 -4.01
C LEU A 182 -18.31 9.20 -4.88
N LEU A 183 -19.36 10.03 -4.85
CA LEU A 183 -20.53 9.95 -5.70
C LEU A 183 -20.44 11.06 -6.77
N HIS A 184 -20.62 10.69 -8.03
CA HIS A 184 -20.63 11.64 -9.14
C HIS A 184 -21.51 11.14 -10.28
N ASP A 185 -22.58 11.85 -10.65
CA ASP A 185 -23.46 11.51 -11.78
C ASP A 185 -23.95 10.04 -11.79
N GLY A 186 -24.34 9.49 -10.64
CA GLY A 186 -24.79 8.11 -10.49
C GLY A 186 -23.67 7.05 -10.48
N LEU A 187 -22.41 7.48 -10.62
CA LEU A 187 -21.22 6.66 -10.48
C LEU A 187 -20.68 6.75 -9.04
N VAL A 188 -20.42 5.60 -8.45
CA VAL A 188 -19.66 5.47 -7.21
C VAL A 188 -18.23 5.09 -7.56
N ILE A 189 -17.28 5.88 -7.10
CA ILE A 189 -15.85 5.58 -7.15
C ILE A 189 -15.39 5.35 -5.72
N ALA A 190 -14.80 4.18 -5.46
CA ALA A 190 -14.24 3.88 -4.16
C ALA A 190 -12.80 3.41 -4.25
N VAL A 191 -11.98 3.87 -3.31
CA VAL A 191 -10.59 3.46 -3.13
C VAL A 191 -10.43 2.93 -1.71
N ALA A 192 -10.02 1.67 -1.60
CA ALA A 192 -9.71 1.05 -0.32
C ALA A 192 -8.20 0.86 -0.17
N THR A 193 -7.67 1.27 0.98
CA THR A 193 -6.25 1.13 1.35
C THR A 193 -6.13 0.41 2.68
N SER A 194 -5.06 -0.35 2.88
CA SER A 194 -4.84 -1.02 4.16
C SER A 194 -4.43 -0.01 5.23
N THR A 195 -5.00 -0.14 6.43
CA THR A 195 -4.56 0.59 7.62
C THR A 195 -3.50 -0.18 8.41
N ARG A 196 -3.13 -1.40 7.99
CA ARG A 196 -2.05 -2.14 8.63
C ARG A 196 -0.74 -1.39 8.42
N PRO A 197 0.07 -1.17 9.47
CA PRO A 197 1.40 -0.62 9.32
C PRO A 197 2.17 -1.45 8.31
N SER A 198 2.75 -0.81 7.29
CA SER A 198 3.56 -1.52 6.31
C SER A 198 4.77 -2.11 7.03
N LEU A 199 4.84 -3.44 7.14
CA LEU A 199 6.02 -4.14 7.70
C LEU A 199 7.32 -3.84 6.92
N ARG A 200 7.24 -3.20 5.75
CA ARG A 200 8.38 -2.78 4.91
C ARG A 200 8.88 -1.35 5.20
N GLY A 201 8.22 -0.62 6.10
CA GLY A 201 8.63 0.70 6.53
C GLY A 201 8.96 0.69 8.02
N SER A 202 10.13 0.16 8.39
CA SER A 202 10.70 0.52 9.68
C SER A 202 11.14 1.97 9.57
N ALA A 203 10.28 2.91 9.96
CA ALA A 203 10.76 4.25 10.26
C ALA A 203 11.76 4.09 11.41
N SER A 204 13.05 4.23 11.10
CA SER A 204 14.06 4.50 12.12
C SER A 204 13.57 5.74 12.86
N THR A 205 13.04 5.57 14.06
CA THR A 205 12.47 6.67 14.84
C THR A 205 13.53 7.71 15.23
N GLY A 206 14.81 7.44 14.95
CA GLY A 206 15.92 8.28 15.40
C GLY A 206 15.90 8.47 16.92
N TRP A 207 15.23 7.56 17.63
CA TRP A 207 15.00 7.68 19.07
C TRP A 207 16.31 7.40 19.79
N HIS A 208 16.83 8.42 20.46
CA HIS A 208 18.03 8.35 21.27
C HIS A 208 17.65 8.37 22.75
N GLU A 209 18.35 7.57 23.53
CA GLU A 209 18.25 7.47 24.97
C GLU A 209 19.58 7.85 25.59
N VAL A 210 19.55 8.48 26.77
CA VAL A 210 20.77 8.72 27.56
C VAL A 210 20.81 7.69 28.68
N CYS A 211 21.87 6.89 28.71
CA CYS A 211 22.04 5.90 29.76
C CYS A 211 22.34 6.57 31.10
N GLU A 212 21.45 6.45 32.08
CA GLU A 212 21.69 6.98 33.44
C GLU A 212 22.89 6.32 34.16
N ALA A 213 23.31 5.12 33.75
CA ALA A 213 24.41 4.41 34.38
C ALA A 213 25.80 4.86 33.91
N CYS A 214 25.96 5.25 32.64
CA CYS A 214 27.26 5.66 32.08
C CYS A 214 27.26 7.01 31.34
N GLY A 215 26.10 7.66 31.21
CA GLY A 215 25.93 8.95 30.52
C GLY A 215 25.99 8.89 29.00
N ALA A 216 26.16 7.71 28.40
CA ALA A 216 26.24 7.56 26.94
C ALA A 216 24.87 7.78 26.29
N GLU A 217 24.84 8.61 25.25
CA GLU A 217 23.70 8.74 24.35
C GLU A 217 23.75 7.63 23.29
N PHE A 218 22.67 6.87 23.15
CA PHE A 218 22.60 5.74 22.21
C PHE A 218 21.24 5.68 21.52
N ALA A 219 21.23 5.26 20.26
CA ALA A 219 19.98 4.98 19.56
C ALA A 219 19.32 3.73 20.13
N ALA A 220 18.00 3.75 20.34
CA ALA A 220 17.24 2.58 20.81
C ALA A 220 17.41 1.37 19.88
N SER A 221 17.66 1.59 18.58
CA SER A 221 17.97 0.54 17.60
C SER A 221 19.33 -0.14 17.83
N ALA A 222 20.28 0.52 18.49
CA ALA A 222 21.57 -0.05 18.89
C ALA A 222 21.49 -0.80 20.24
N SER A 223 20.34 -0.73 20.92
CA SER A 223 20.11 -1.45 22.16
C SER A 223 19.97 -2.96 21.92
N SER A 224 20.44 -3.75 22.89
CA SER A 224 20.20 -5.21 22.92
C SER A 224 18.78 -5.60 23.39
N GLY A 225 17.88 -4.63 23.51
CA GLY A 225 16.49 -4.80 23.91
C GLY A 225 16.17 -4.16 25.26
N GLN A 226 14.90 -4.21 25.65
CA GLN A 226 14.42 -3.66 26.91
C GLN A 226 14.73 -4.57 28.10
N CYS A 227 14.94 -3.97 29.27
CA CYS A 227 15.07 -4.67 30.54
C CYS A 227 13.74 -5.27 30.94
N THR A 228 13.72 -6.56 31.26
CA THR A 228 12.50 -7.27 31.69
C THR A 228 11.99 -6.81 33.05
N THR A 229 12.79 -6.05 33.81
CA THR A 229 12.45 -5.60 35.17
C THR A 229 11.93 -4.17 35.19
N CYS A 230 12.65 -3.20 34.60
CA CYS A 230 12.23 -1.79 34.59
C CYS A 230 11.57 -1.35 33.27
N GLY A 231 11.69 -2.12 32.19
CA GLY A 231 11.16 -1.76 30.87
C GLY A 231 12.06 -0.85 30.03
N ASP A 232 13.12 -0.27 30.60
CA ASP A 232 14.01 0.64 29.87
C ASP A 232 14.91 -0.08 28.87
N TRP A 233 15.33 0.64 27.83
CA TRP A 233 16.33 0.17 26.86
C TRP A 233 17.68 -0.10 27.54
N LYS A 234 18.27 -1.26 27.25
CA LYS A 234 19.65 -1.56 27.69
C LYS A 234 20.64 -0.75 26.87
N CYS A 235 21.51 0.00 27.53
CA CYS A 235 22.55 0.77 26.86
C CYS A 235 23.41 -0.11 25.94
N SER A 236 23.69 0.34 24.73
CA SER A 236 24.57 -0.36 23.78
C SER A 236 25.99 -0.56 24.35
N ASP A 237 26.45 0.39 25.16
CA ASP A 237 27.86 0.49 25.56
C ASP A 237 28.14 -0.27 26.86
N CYS A 238 27.37 0.02 27.92
CA CYS A 238 27.56 -0.60 29.24
C CYS A 238 26.59 -1.76 29.52
N ARG A 239 25.59 -1.98 28.64
CA ARG A 239 24.49 -2.95 28.82
C ARG A 239 23.62 -2.70 30.07
N GLY A 240 23.83 -1.56 30.73
CA GLY A 240 23.07 -1.14 31.90
C GLY A 240 21.69 -0.58 31.54
N CYS A 241 20.82 -0.55 32.54
CA CYS A 241 19.52 0.12 32.53
C CYS A 241 19.34 0.84 33.87
N GLN A 242 18.17 1.40 34.16
CA GLN A 242 17.89 2.05 35.45
C GLN A 242 18.08 1.12 36.66
N CYS A 243 17.85 -0.20 36.50
CA CYS A 243 18.18 -1.20 37.53
C CYS A 243 19.70 -1.33 37.83
N THR A 244 20.56 -0.83 36.94
CA THR A 244 22.02 -0.89 37.09
C THR A 244 22.55 0.35 37.80
N ALA A 245 21.90 1.50 37.61
CA ALA A 245 22.19 2.74 38.35
C ALA A 245 21.96 2.61 39.87
N SER A 246 21.26 1.56 40.32
CA SER A 246 20.85 1.36 41.71
C SER A 246 21.82 0.55 42.58
N LYS A 247 22.98 0.09 42.08
CA LYS A 247 24.01 -0.53 42.94
C LYS A 247 25.05 0.51 43.35
N ALA A 248 24.83 1.13 44.51
CA ALA A 248 25.84 1.97 45.16
C ALA A 248 27.12 1.16 45.40
N VAL A 249 28.23 1.61 44.82
CA VAL A 249 29.57 1.08 45.12
C VAL A 249 30.10 1.88 46.32
N TYR A 250 30.58 1.20 47.35
CA TYR A 250 31.09 1.83 48.57
C TYR A 250 32.62 1.81 48.58
N CYS A 251 33.22 2.93 48.99
CA CYS A 251 34.66 3.06 49.16
C CYS A 251 35.13 2.16 50.29
N ARG A 252 36.14 1.32 50.06
CA ARG A 252 36.64 0.37 51.07
C ARG A 252 37.40 1.02 52.23
N ARG A 253 37.76 2.30 52.13
CA ARG A 253 38.48 3.06 53.17
C ARG A 253 37.57 3.90 54.06
N CYS A 254 36.73 4.73 53.46
CA CYS A 254 35.85 5.65 54.20
C CYS A 254 34.40 5.16 54.31
N PHE A 255 34.03 4.07 53.62
CA PHE A 255 32.69 3.47 53.60
C PHE A 255 31.57 4.39 53.09
N LEU A 256 31.91 5.52 52.45
CA LEU A 256 30.96 6.37 51.74
C LEU A 256 30.75 5.88 50.29
N VAL A 257 29.60 6.21 49.71
CA VAL A 257 29.26 5.85 48.31
C VAL A 257 30.23 6.54 47.35
N LEU A 258 30.77 5.80 46.37
CA LEU A 258 31.55 6.39 45.29
C LEU A 258 30.62 7.18 44.35
N PRO A 259 31.02 8.39 43.91
CA PRO A 259 30.40 9.06 42.79
C PRO A 259 30.32 8.13 41.57
N THR A 260 29.24 8.24 40.80
CA THR A 260 28.96 7.39 39.64
C THR A 260 30.09 7.42 38.60
N THR A 261 30.81 8.55 38.50
CA THR A 261 31.96 8.76 37.62
C THR A 261 33.21 7.99 38.03
N GLU A 262 33.42 7.75 39.33
CA GLU A 262 34.54 6.96 39.84
C GLU A 262 34.20 5.47 39.82
N ALA A 263 32.97 5.12 40.19
CA ALA A 263 32.45 3.77 40.12
C ALA A 263 32.47 3.21 38.67
N SER A 264 32.14 4.03 37.67
CA SER A 264 32.14 3.64 36.26
C SER A 264 33.55 3.37 35.68
N LYS A 265 34.60 3.95 36.29
CA LYS A 265 36.00 3.64 35.97
C LYS A 265 36.51 2.35 36.64
N GLY A 266 35.66 1.64 37.39
CA GLY A 266 36.01 0.42 38.12
C GLY A 266 36.79 0.67 39.42
N MET A 267 36.76 1.90 39.95
CA MET A 267 37.43 2.23 41.20
C MET A 267 36.69 1.62 42.41
N THR A 268 37.46 1.29 43.45
CA THR A 268 36.93 0.73 44.71
C THR A 268 37.25 1.60 45.93
N VAL A 269 37.91 2.74 45.70
CA VAL A 269 38.36 3.75 46.67
C VAL A 269 38.23 5.12 45.98
N HIS A 270 37.82 6.18 46.70
CA HIS A 270 37.78 7.55 46.16
C HIS A 270 39.18 8.02 45.76
N GLU A 271 39.30 8.88 44.74
CA GLU A 271 40.60 9.49 44.37
C GLU A 271 41.23 10.25 45.56
N GLU A 272 40.41 10.86 46.42
CA GLU A 272 40.84 11.56 47.64
C GLU A 272 41.24 10.63 48.80
N CYS A 273 40.89 9.35 48.70
CA CYS A 273 41.18 8.33 49.71
C CYS A 273 42.37 7.44 49.34
N ASP A 274 43.02 7.68 48.19
CA ASP A 274 44.15 6.87 47.71
C ASP A 274 45.46 7.13 48.48
#